data_AF-A0A2S4PJ96-F1
#
_entry.id   AF-A0A2S4PJ96-F1
#
_cell.length_a   1.000
_cell.length_b   1.000
_cell.length_c   1.000
_cell.angle_alpha   90.00
_cell.angle_beta   90.00
_cell.angle_gamma   90.00
#
_symmetry.space_group_name_H-M   'P 1'
#
loop_
_entity.id
_entity.type
_entity.pdbx_description
1 polymer ?
#
loop_
_entity_poly.entity_id
_entity_poly.type
_entity_poly.pdbx_seq_one_letter_code
_entity_poly.pdbx_strand_id
1 'polypeptide(L)' 'MKNYIQFNYPSLGGGKKRCQVKLRVVVKEAWDSVPFEYFVKLIETMPARCQAVKAADGGPTKY' A
#
# COMPACT_ATOMS: atom_id res chain seq x y z
N MET A 1 -3.10 3.40 -1.27
CA MET A 1 -3.86 2.67 -2.32
C MET A 1 -5.15 2.02 -1.81
N LYS A 2 -5.14 0.99 -0.94
CA LYS A 2 -6.38 0.30 -0.49
C LYS A 2 -7.43 1.25 0.09
N ASN A 3 -7.02 2.15 0.99
CA ASN A 3 -7.92 3.11 1.63
C ASN A 3 -8.50 4.12 0.62
N TYR A 4 -7.69 4.60 -0.32
CA TYR A 4 -8.14 5.50 -1.40
C TYR A 4 -9.22 4.83 -2.27
N ILE A 5 -8.99 3.58 -2.68
CA ILE A 5 -9.94 2.84 -3.52
C ILE A 5 -11.24 2.55 -2.76
N GLN A 6 -11.15 2.16 -1.48
CA GLN A 6 -12.33 1.92 -0.64
C GLN A 6 -13.14 3.20 -0.41
N PHE A 7 -12.47 4.33 -0.21
CA PHE A 7 -13.12 5.63 0.01
C PHE A 7 -13.78 6.18 -1.26
N ASN A 8 -13.04 6.21 -2.39
CA ASN A 8 -13.52 6.83 -3.63
C ASN A 8 -14.37 5.90 -4.50
N TYR A 9 -14.26 4.58 -4.30
CA TYR A 9 -15.00 3.58 -5.07
C TYR A 9 -15.59 2.48 -4.18
N PRO A 10 -16.51 2.82 -3.25
CA PRO A 10 -17.07 1.86 -2.29
C PRO A 10 -17.80 0.69 -2.97
N SER A 11 -18.35 0.91 -4.17
CA SER A 11 -19.04 -0.12 -4.97
C SER A 11 -18.11 -1.16 -5.63
N LEU A 12 -16.78 -0.95 -5.61
CA LEU A 12 -15.80 -1.90 -6.17
C LEU A 12 -15.39 -3.03 -5.21
N GLY A 13 -15.95 -3.06 -4.00
CA GLY A 13 -15.68 -4.06 -2.96
C GLY A 13 -16.47 -5.37 -3.07
N GLY A 14 -17.51 -5.44 -3.90
CA GLY A 14 -18.52 -6.52 -3.88
C GLY A 14 -18.33 -7.68 -4.87
N GLY A 15 -17.10 -8.11 -5.18
CA GLY A 15 -16.85 -9.37 -5.92
C GLY A 15 -17.30 -9.45 -7.39
N LYS A 16 -17.87 -8.39 -7.98
CA LYS A 16 -18.21 -8.37 -9.42
C LYS A 16 -16.94 -8.36 -10.27
N LYS A 17 -16.90 -9.16 -11.34
CA LYS A 17 -15.80 -9.20 -12.34
C LYS A 17 -15.48 -7.77 -12.78
N ARG A 18 -14.30 -7.30 -12.40
CA ARG A 18 -13.82 -5.94 -12.70
C ARG A 18 -13.53 -5.86 -14.19
N CYS A 19 -14.05 -4.84 -14.87
CA CYS A 19 -13.53 -4.45 -16.17
C CYS A 19 -12.08 -4.02 -15.98
N GLN A 20 -11.12 -4.70 -16.61
CA GLN A 20 -9.68 -4.43 -16.46
C GLN A 20 -9.33 -2.96 -16.74
N VAL A 21 -9.99 -2.35 -17.74
CA VAL A 21 -9.82 -0.94 -18.09
C VAL A 21 -10.16 -0.02 -16.91
N LYS A 22 -11.27 -0.29 -16.20
CA LYS A 22 -11.66 0.50 -15.02
C LYS A 22 -10.72 0.29 -13.84
N LEU A 23 -10.23 -0.93 -13.63
CA LEU A 23 -9.27 -1.20 -12.55
C LEU A 23 -7.95 -0.47 -12.78
N ARG A 24 -7.45 -0.42 -14.02
CA ARG A 24 -6.20 0.27 -14.34
C ARG A 24 -6.25 1.77 -14.03
N VAL A 25 -7.36 2.42 -14.36
CA VAL A 25 -7.59 3.85 -14.06
C VAL A 25 -7.59 4.08 -12.55
N VAL A 26 -8.38 3.30 -11.82
CA VAL A 26 -8.51 3.41 -10.35
C VAL A 26 -7.17 3.16 -9.65
N VAL A 27 -6.40 2.18 -10.10
CA VAL A 27 -5.06 1.89 -9.56
C VAL A 27 -4.11 3.06 -9.85
N LYS A 28 -4.15 3.63 -11.07
CA LYS A 28 -3.31 4.78 -11.41
C LYS A 28 -3.63 6.00 -10.54
N GLU A 29 -4.90 6.37 -10.40
CA GLU A 29 -5.29 7.49 -9.55
C GLU A 29 -4.93 7.26 -8.07
N ALA A 30 -5.13 6.04 -7.57
CA ALA A 30 -4.76 5.67 -6.20
C ALA A 30 -3.25 5.64 -5.97
N TRP A 31 -2.45 5.50 -7.03
CA TRP A 31 -0.99 5.59 -7.01
C TRP A 31 -0.53 7.04 -7.06
N ASP A 32 -1.06 7.81 -8.03
CA ASP A 32 -0.70 9.22 -8.26
C ASP A 32 -1.13 10.13 -7.08
N SER A 33 -2.11 9.71 -6.27
CA SER A 33 -2.54 10.42 -5.05
C SER A 33 -1.65 10.20 -3.82
N VAL A 34 -0.67 9.29 -3.87
CA VAL A 34 0.24 9.06 -2.73
C VAL A 34 1.29 10.18 -2.70
N PRO A 35 1.38 10.97 -1.61
CA PRO A 35 2.37 12.04 -1.50
C PRO A 35 3.80 11.50 -1.55
N PHE A 36 4.72 12.26 -2.13
CA PHE A 36 6.13 11.85 -2.22
C PHE A 36 6.75 11.60 -0.84
N GLU A 37 6.37 12.43 0.14
CA GLU A 37 6.84 12.38 1.53
C GLU A 37 6.46 11.06 2.22
N TYR A 38 5.38 10.40 1.77
CA TYR A 38 5.01 9.08 2.28
C TYR A 38 6.09 8.05 1.96
N PHE A 39 6.67 8.09 0.76
CA PHE A 39 7.73 7.16 0.34
C PHE A 39 9.04 7.45 1.06
N VAL A 40 9.38 8.73 1.25
CA VAL A 40 10.55 9.15 2.03
C VAL A 40 10.46 8.59 3.45
N LYS A 41 9.33 8.85 4.13
CA LYS A 41 9.10 8.33 5.49
C LYS A 41 9.13 6.81 5.54
N LEU A 42 8.61 6.12 4.53
CA LEU A 42 8.66 4.67 4.48
C LEU A 42 10.11 4.15 4.43
N ILE A 43 10.97 4.77 3.62
CA ILE A 43 12.40 4.42 3.52
C ILE A 43 13.11 4.74 4.84
N GLU A 44 12.79 5.87 5.48
CA GLU A 44 13.34 6.24 6.79
C GLU A 44 13.01 5.20 7.88
N THR A 45 11.94 4.40 7.74
CA THR A 45 11.66 3.29 8.68
C THR A 45 12.57 2.07 8.52
N MET A 46 13.32 1.95 7.42
CA MET A 46 14.10 0.74 7.11
C MET A 46 15.13 0.35 8.19
N PRO A 47 15.91 1.28 8.78
CA PRO A 47 16.84 0.92 9.85
C PRO A 47 16.14 0.23 11.02
N ALA A 48 14.96 0.71 11.43
CA ALA A 48 14.19 0.11 12.52
C ALA A 48 13.68 -1.30 12.17
N ARG A 49 13.28 -1.54 10.91
CA ARG A 49 12.89 -2.87 10.43
C ARG A 49 14.07 -3.84 10.45
N CYS A 50 15.24 -3.40 10.01
CA CYS A 50 16.47 -4.21 10.06
C CYS A 50 16.86 -4.56 11.50
N GLN A 51 16.74 -3.63 12.45
CA GLN A 51 16.98 -3.92 13.86
C GLN A 51 15.97 -4.94 14.41
N ALA A 52 14.70 -4.86 14.01
CA ALA A 52 13.70 -5.85 14.40
C ALA A 52 14.03 -7.26 13.88
N VAL A 53 14.53 -7.37 12.64
CA VAL A 53 14.96 -8.66 12.07
C VAL A 53 16.17 -9.22 12.82
N LYS A 54 17.16 -8.37 13.17
CA LYS A 54 18.30 -8.80 13.99
C LYS A 54 17.86 -9.30 15.36
N ALA A 55 16.94 -8.58 16.02
CA ALA A 55 16.40 -8.98 17.32
C ALA A 55 15.59 -10.28 17.26
N ALA A 56 15.01 -10.60 16.08
CA ALA A 56 14.30 -11.84 15.82
C ALA A 56 15.21 -12.97 15.30
N ASP A 57 16.53 -12.80 15.31
CA ASP A 57 17.51 -13.75 14.74
C ASP A 57 17.18 -14.17 13.30
N GLY A 58 16.78 -13.18 12.48
CA GLY A 58 16.35 -13.40 11.09
C GLY A 58 14.89 -13.82 10.92
N GLY A 59 14.13 -14.00 12.01
CA GLY A 59 12.72 -14.37 11.99
C GLY A 59 11.76 -13.25 11.56
N PRO A 60 10.45 -13.58 11.41
CA PRO A 60 9.41 -12.61 11.06
C PRO A 60 9.27 -11.49 12.09
N THR A 61 8.88 -10.30 11.64
CA THR A 61 8.65 -9.13 12.50
C THR A 61 7.25 -8.57 12.29
N LYS A 62 6.85 -7.56 13.08
CA LYS A 62 5.55 -6.87 12.94
C LYS A 62 5.38 -6.06 11.63
N TYR A 63 6.45 -5.91 10.84
CA TYR A 63 6.56 -5.00 9.71
C TYR A 63 6.31 -5.66 8.35
#